data_AF-A0A6H1Z9J0-F1
#
_entry.id   AF-A0A6H1Z9J0-F1
#
_cell.length_a   1.000
_cell.length_b   1.000
_cell.length_c   1.000
_cell.angle_alpha   90.00
_cell.angle_beta   90.00
_cell.angle_gamma   90.00
#
_symmetry.space_group_name_H-M   'P 1'
#
loop_
_entity.id
_entity.type
_entity.pdbx_description
1 polymer ?
#
loop_
_entity_poly.entity_id
_entity_poly.type
_entity_poly.pdbx_seq_one_letter_code
_entity_poly.pdbx_strand_id
1 'polypeptide(L)'
;MAKKWGIRKVVSVGDTFELESFKKYLDSHPGVNWKYEKSSGVKFLSVLIDNFDEIQLLIGNHELRFWKKMEAVNDQDDVFQFFVKDSKVKTSIYPFCVINESWLLCHPHSYSRIAARNPYFLASKHLVSLIEAGNSPNGQYGLVAYHGHGGGEGTDISSRFQVADGMGLFEPQLFNYYVKKMNTAPAWRKGFMILRNNYLYRFPFSTTDWDFWLGSSGNEKAKSKPSKAKRVGLHP
;
A
#
# COMPACT_ATOMS: atom_id res chain seq x y z
N MET A 1 6.90 -9.52 12.57
CA MET A 1 7.43 -8.16 12.84
C MET A 1 6.48 -7.32 13.69
N ALA A 2 5.25 -7.01 13.22
CA ALA A 2 4.25 -6.25 14.00
C ALA A 2 4.12 -6.74 15.45
N LYS A 3 3.93 -8.05 15.65
CA LYS A 3 3.92 -8.69 16.99
C LYS A 3 5.19 -8.42 17.83
N LYS A 4 6.39 -8.55 17.24
CA LYS A 4 7.67 -8.28 17.93
C LYS A 4 7.78 -6.81 18.36
N TRP A 5 7.14 -5.89 17.64
CA TRP A 5 7.15 -4.46 17.91
C TRP A 5 5.90 -3.96 18.64
N GLY A 6 4.99 -4.85 19.04
CA GLY A 6 3.74 -4.48 19.72
C GLY A 6 2.78 -3.64 18.85
N ILE A 7 2.90 -3.71 17.52
CA ILE A 7 1.99 -2.99 16.62
C ILE A 7 0.64 -3.72 16.60
N ARG A 8 -0.42 -3.02 17.01
CA ARG A 8 -1.79 -3.55 17.10
C ARG A 8 -2.76 -2.93 16.10
N LYS A 9 -2.37 -1.83 15.43
CA LYS A 9 -3.17 -1.16 14.40
C LYS A 9 -2.56 -1.38 13.02
N VAL A 10 -3.40 -1.58 12.01
CA VAL A 10 -3.02 -1.62 10.60
C VAL A 10 -3.92 -0.70 9.78
N VAL A 11 -3.35 -0.05 8.77
CA VAL A 11 -4.08 0.79 7.81
C VAL A 11 -3.80 0.29 6.40
N SER A 12 -4.86 -0.01 5.65
CA SER A 12 -4.81 -0.25 4.21
C SER A 12 -5.26 1.01 3.49
N VAL A 13 -4.36 1.64 2.72
CA VAL A 13 -4.55 2.99 2.17
C VAL A 13 -4.95 2.89 0.69
N GLY A 14 -6.20 2.52 0.44
CA GLY A 14 -6.75 2.31 -0.90
C GLY A 14 -6.28 1.02 -1.56
N ASP A 15 -6.99 0.60 -2.59
CA ASP A 15 -6.68 -0.55 -3.47
C ASP A 15 -6.37 -1.82 -2.67
N THR A 16 -7.22 -2.08 -1.68
CA THR A 16 -7.17 -3.32 -0.88
C THR A 16 -7.58 -4.52 -1.73
N PHE A 17 -8.50 -4.30 -2.67
CA PHE A 17 -8.94 -5.29 -3.66
C PHE A 17 -8.65 -4.78 -5.07
N GLU A 18 -8.46 -5.68 -6.04
CA GLU A 18 -8.12 -5.32 -7.42
C GLU A 18 -9.36 -4.88 -8.21
N LEU A 19 -10.48 -5.57 -8.01
CA LEU A 19 -11.81 -5.32 -8.56
C LEU A 19 -11.80 -5.11 -10.08
N GLU A 20 -10.91 -5.85 -10.76
CA GLU A 20 -10.71 -5.78 -12.21
C GLU A 20 -11.98 -6.15 -12.98
N SER A 21 -12.77 -7.08 -12.43
CA SER A 21 -14.09 -7.47 -12.96
C SER A 21 -15.09 -6.30 -13.04
N PHE A 22 -14.83 -5.18 -12.35
CA PHE A 22 -15.70 -3.99 -12.30
C PHE A 22 -15.11 -2.79 -13.05
N LYS A 23 -14.00 -2.95 -13.77
CA LYS A 23 -13.46 -1.88 -14.64
C LYS A 23 -14.50 -1.46 -15.68
N LYS A 24 -14.53 -0.15 -15.98
CA LYS A 24 -15.41 0.43 -17.02
C LYS A 24 -15.12 -0.13 -18.41
N TYR A 25 -13.84 -0.34 -18.71
CA TYR A 25 -13.37 -0.88 -19.99
C TYR A 25 -12.78 -2.25 -19.71
N LEU A 26 -13.33 -3.28 -20.36
CA LEU A 26 -12.83 -4.64 -20.25
C LEU A 26 -11.49 -4.75 -20.96
N ASP A 27 -10.53 -5.37 -20.30
CA ASP A 27 -9.27 -5.75 -20.93
C ASP A 27 -9.51 -6.87 -21.95
N SER A 28 -8.64 -6.98 -22.96
CA SER A 28 -8.74 -8.01 -24.00
C SER A 28 -8.56 -9.44 -23.49
N HIS A 29 -8.15 -9.59 -22.22
CA HIS A 29 -7.98 -10.86 -21.56
C HIS A 29 -8.79 -10.84 -20.26
N PRO A 30 -9.53 -11.91 -19.94
CA PRO A 30 -10.27 -11.98 -18.70
C PRO A 30 -9.29 -11.85 -17.52
N GLY A 31 -9.57 -10.88 -16.64
CA GLY A 31 -8.86 -10.70 -15.38
C GLY A 31 -9.17 -11.81 -14.37
N VAL A 32 -8.79 -11.58 -13.12
CA VAL A 32 -9.13 -12.49 -12.01
C VAL A 32 -10.66 -12.55 -11.87
N ASN A 33 -11.21 -13.77 -11.83
CA ASN A 33 -12.65 -13.98 -11.65
C ASN A 33 -13.11 -13.44 -10.28
N TRP A 34 -14.21 -12.70 -10.27
CA TRP A 34 -14.81 -12.12 -9.06
C TRP A 34 -14.98 -13.10 -7.89
N LYS A 35 -15.42 -14.34 -8.15
CA LYS A 35 -15.59 -15.36 -7.10
C LYS A 35 -14.26 -15.67 -6.41
N TYR A 36 -13.18 -15.79 -7.19
CA TYR A 36 -11.85 -16.03 -6.64
C TYR A 36 -11.37 -14.81 -5.86
N GLU A 37 -11.48 -13.62 -6.43
CA GLU A 37 -11.09 -12.37 -5.77
C GLU A 37 -11.82 -12.17 -4.45
N LYS A 38 -13.15 -12.29 -4.43
CA LYS A 38 -13.96 -12.20 -3.21
C LYS A 38 -13.50 -13.19 -2.15
N SER A 39 -13.30 -14.46 -2.52
CA SER A 39 -12.84 -15.48 -1.58
C SER A 39 -11.42 -15.21 -1.03
N SER A 40 -10.54 -14.62 -1.84
CA SER A 40 -9.18 -14.28 -1.45
C SER A 40 -9.15 -13.03 -0.57
N GLY A 41 -9.98 -12.03 -0.89
CA GLY A 41 -10.16 -10.82 -0.10
C GLY A 41 -10.67 -11.12 1.31
N VAL A 42 -11.67 -12.00 1.45
CA VAL A 42 -12.14 -12.47 2.76
C VAL A 42 -11.02 -13.12 3.55
N LYS A 43 -10.26 -14.05 2.94
CA LYS A 43 -9.11 -14.70 3.61
C LYS A 43 -8.05 -13.71 4.05
N PHE A 44 -7.72 -12.73 3.20
CA PHE A 44 -6.76 -11.69 3.52
C PHE A 44 -7.22 -10.86 4.73
N LEU A 45 -8.48 -10.45 4.76
CA LEU A 45 -9.04 -9.70 5.88
C LEU A 45 -9.08 -10.52 7.16
N SER A 46 -9.39 -11.82 7.10
CA SER A 46 -9.31 -12.71 8.26
C SER A 46 -7.91 -12.72 8.87
N VAL A 47 -6.85 -12.79 8.04
CA VAL A 47 -5.47 -12.70 8.52
C VAL A 47 -5.21 -11.37 9.24
N LEU A 48 -5.76 -10.25 8.75
CA LEU A 48 -5.64 -8.98 9.46
C LEU A 48 -6.39 -8.99 10.81
N ILE A 49 -7.64 -9.46 10.82
CA ILE A 49 -8.51 -9.53 12.03
C ILE A 49 -7.89 -10.39 13.13
N ASP A 50 -7.22 -11.48 12.76
CA ASP A 50 -6.56 -12.39 13.70
C ASP A 50 -5.31 -11.77 14.33
N ASN A 51 -4.67 -10.81 13.66
CA ASN A 51 -3.35 -10.29 14.05
C ASN A 51 -3.38 -8.85 14.61
N PHE A 52 -4.43 -8.08 14.32
CA PHE A 52 -4.56 -6.68 14.71
C PHE A 52 -5.84 -6.44 15.52
N ASP A 53 -5.82 -5.41 16.37
CA ASP A 53 -6.96 -4.97 17.19
C ASP A 53 -7.77 -3.88 16.48
N GLU A 54 -7.10 -3.06 15.68
CA GLU A 54 -7.74 -2.00 14.89
C GLU A 54 -7.25 -2.08 13.45
N ILE A 55 -8.20 -2.17 12.52
CA ILE A 55 -7.97 -2.22 11.08
C ILE A 55 -8.69 -1.03 10.48
N GLN A 56 -7.98 -0.21 9.74
CA GLN A 56 -8.57 0.88 8.98
C GLN A 56 -8.41 0.61 7.49
N LEU A 57 -9.52 0.56 6.76
CA LEU A 57 -9.55 0.42 5.31
C LEU A 57 -9.99 1.75 4.70
N LEU A 58 -9.13 2.34 3.89
CA LEU A 58 -9.44 3.56 3.15
C LEU A 58 -9.81 3.19 1.72
N ILE A 59 -10.74 3.94 1.13
CA ILE A 59 -11.14 3.72 -0.25
C ILE A 59 -10.01 4.08 -1.23
N GLY A 60 -9.81 3.23 -2.25
CA GLY A 60 -8.95 3.49 -3.39
C GLY A 60 -9.75 3.66 -4.68
N ASN A 61 -9.05 3.88 -5.79
CA ASN A 61 -9.72 3.95 -7.09
C ASN A 61 -10.28 2.60 -7.53
N HIS A 62 -9.76 1.48 -7.00
CA HIS A 62 -10.27 0.15 -7.31
C HIS A 62 -11.63 -0.08 -6.63
N GLU A 63 -11.75 0.20 -5.33
CA GLU A 63 -13.02 0.13 -4.58
C GLU A 63 -14.11 1.04 -5.18
N LEU A 64 -13.73 2.24 -5.65
CA LEU A 64 -14.66 3.14 -6.33
C LEU A 64 -15.24 2.57 -7.65
N ARG A 65 -14.54 1.64 -8.33
CA ARG A 65 -15.08 0.97 -9.54
C ARG A 65 -16.25 0.08 -9.17
N PHE A 66 -16.08 -0.71 -8.11
CA PHE A 66 -17.12 -1.59 -7.61
C PHE A 66 -18.34 -0.80 -7.15
N TRP A 67 -18.15 0.26 -6.37
CA TRP A 67 -19.23 1.16 -5.94
C TRP A 67 -20.05 1.69 -7.13
N LYS A 68 -19.36 2.26 -8.14
CA LYS A 68 -20.00 2.80 -9.35
C LYS A 68 -20.77 1.73 -10.13
N LYS A 69 -20.24 0.51 -10.20
CA LYS A 69 -20.84 -0.57 -10.99
C LYS A 69 -22.03 -1.22 -10.30
N MET A 70 -22.06 -1.22 -8.98
CA MET A 70 -23.20 -1.66 -8.18
C MET A 70 -24.36 -0.65 -8.19
N GLU A 71 -24.22 0.47 -8.91
CA GLU A 71 -25.17 1.60 -8.90
C GLU A 71 -25.58 1.95 -7.47
N ALA A 72 -24.65 1.79 -6.53
CA ALA A 72 -24.97 1.65 -5.11
C ALA A 72 -25.83 2.83 -4.67
N VAL A 73 -27.11 2.54 -4.46
CA VAL A 73 -28.15 3.51 -4.06
C VAL A 73 -27.91 3.99 -2.61
N ASN A 74 -26.90 3.42 -1.93
CA ASN A 74 -26.53 3.59 -0.53
C ASN A 74 -25.15 4.26 -0.34
N ASP A 75 -24.73 4.36 0.93
CA ASP A 75 -23.44 4.92 1.37
C ASP A 75 -22.22 4.21 0.73
N GLN A 76 -21.16 4.98 0.45
CA GLN A 76 -19.91 4.47 -0.11
C GLN A 76 -19.21 3.45 0.81
N ASP A 77 -19.53 3.47 2.10
CA ASP A 77 -19.05 2.47 3.06
C ASP A 77 -19.52 1.04 2.76
N ASP A 78 -20.61 0.87 2.00
CA ASP A 78 -21.15 -0.45 1.65
C ASP A 78 -20.13 -1.31 0.87
N VAL A 79 -19.18 -0.70 0.14
CA VAL A 79 -18.18 -1.43 -0.66
C VAL A 79 -17.41 -2.44 0.18
N PHE A 80 -16.92 -2.02 1.34
CA PHE A 80 -16.12 -2.85 2.23
C PHE A 80 -16.98 -3.85 3.01
N GLN A 81 -18.24 -3.49 3.30
CA GLN A 81 -19.17 -4.37 4.01
C GLN A 81 -19.52 -5.65 3.23
N PHE A 82 -19.32 -5.67 1.91
CA PHE A 82 -19.43 -6.89 1.09
C PHE A 82 -18.35 -7.93 1.41
N PHE A 83 -17.21 -7.49 1.96
CA PHE A 83 -16.08 -8.35 2.28
C PHE A 83 -15.98 -8.66 3.76
N VAL A 84 -16.35 -7.72 4.63
CA VAL A 84 -16.14 -7.86 6.07
C VAL A 84 -17.16 -7.10 6.89
N LYS A 85 -17.64 -7.76 7.96
CA LYS A 85 -18.45 -7.16 9.02
C LYS A 85 -17.85 -7.59 10.35
N ASP A 86 -16.88 -6.83 10.81
CA ASP A 86 -16.15 -7.09 12.05
C ASP A 86 -15.92 -5.76 12.78
N SER A 87 -16.15 -5.73 14.10
CA SER A 87 -16.03 -4.51 14.91
C SER A 87 -14.61 -3.93 14.97
N LYS A 88 -13.58 -4.72 14.65
CA LYS A 88 -12.19 -4.25 14.55
C LYS A 88 -11.92 -3.48 13.26
N VAL A 89 -12.77 -3.63 12.25
CA VAL A 89 -12.59 -3.03 10.93
C VAL A 89 -13.40 -1.75 10.81
N LYS A 90 -12.69 -0.64 10.63
CA LYS A 90 -13.25 0.67 10.31
C LYS A 90 -12.99 0.96 8.84
N THR A 91 -14.01 1.44 8.15
CA THR A 91 -13.93 1.84 6.75
C THR A 91 -13.97 3.36 6.66
N SER A 92 -13.44 3.90 5.58
CA SER A 92 -13.52 5.33 5.30
C SER A 92 -13.61 5.56 3.80
N ILE A 93 -14.62 6.33 3.43
CA ILE A 93 -14.83 6.85 2.08
C ILE A 93 -13.82 7.95 1.72
N TYR A 94 -13.09 8.48 2.71
CA TYR A 94 -11.98 9.37 2.46
C TYR A 94 -10.73 8.56 2.13
N PRO A 95 -10.04 8.87 1.02
CA PRO A 95 -8.83 8.16 0.61
C PRO A 95 -7.61 8.62 1.41
N PHE A 96 -7.80 9.05 2.66
CA PHE A 96 -6.72 9.48 3.55
C PHE A 96 -7.12 9.32 5.01
N CYS A 97 -6.13 9.26 5.88
CA CYS A 97 -6.33 9.38 7.32
C CYS A 97 -5.12 10.05 7.98
N VAL A 98 -5.34 10.59 9.17
CA VAL A 98 -4.28 11.13 10.03
C VAL A 98 -4.01 10.16 11.17
N ILE A 99 -2.74 9.85 11.41
CA ILE A 99 -2.27 9.01 12.50
C ILE A 99 -1.37 9.85 13.41
N ASN A 100 -1.56 9.71 14.72
CA ASN A 100 -0.84 10.45 15.77
C ASN A 100 -0.82 11.97 15.54
N GLU A 101 -1.86 12.50 14.91
CA GLU A 101 -2.05 13.94 14.62
C GLU A 101 -0.91 14.59 13.81
N SER A 102 -0.03 13.78 13.21
CA SER A 102 1.20 14.27 12.59
C SER A 102 1.59 13.54 11.31
N TRP A 103 0.97 12.38 11.05
CA TRP A 103 1.21 11.59 9.85
C TRP A 103 -0.05 11.51 9.00
N LEU A 104 -0.01 12.08 7.80
CA LEU A 104 -1.05 11.93 6.79
C LEU A 104 -0.74 10.72 5.90
N LEU A 105 -1.59 9.71 5.90
CA LEU A 105 -1.53 8.64 4.90
C LEU A 105 -2.61 8.89 3.86
N CYS A 106 -2.28 8.78 2.57
CA CYS A 106 -3.26 9.01 1.51
C CYS A 106 -3.09 8.10 0.30
N HIS A 107 -4.20 7.90 -0.41
CA HIS A 107 -4.30 7.30 -1.72
C HIS A 107 -4.67 8.42 -2.70
N PRO A 108 -3.68 9.20 -3.19
CA PRO A 108 -3.97 10.36 -4.04
C PRO A 108 -4.63 9.94 -5.36
N HIS A 109 -5.39 10.81 -6.01
CA HIS A 109 -6.00 10.49 -7.30
C HIS A 109 -4.96 10.26 -8.41
N SER A 110 -3.83 10.98 -8.36
CA SER A 110 -2.75 10.88 -9.33
C SER A 110 -1.59 10.05 -8.77
N TYR A 111 -0.74 9.54 -9.67
CA TYR A 111 0.58 9.00 -9.35
C TYR A 111 1.66 9.79 -10.10
N SER A 112 2.91 9.65 -9.67
CA SER A 112 4.07 10.21 -10.38
C SER A 112 5.02 9.11 -10.80
N ARG A 113 5.75 9.38 -11.88
CA ARG A 113 6.84 8.52 -12.36
C ARG A 113 8.14 8.76 -11.60
N ILE A 114 8.24 9.88 -10.90
CA ILE A 114 9.36 10.22 -10.03
C ILE A 114 8.98 9.80 -8.61
N ALA A 115 9.80 8.94 -8.02
CA ALA A 115 9.58 8.46 -6.66
C ALA A 115 9.54 9.63 -5.66
N ALA A 116 8.64 9.53 -4.68
CA ALA A 116 8.33 10.52 -3.66
C ALA A 116 7.84 11.89 -4.18
N ARG A 117 7.61 12.06 -5.49
CA ARG A 117 7.21 13.37 -6.05
C ARG A 117 5.80 13.80 -5.67
N ASN A 118 4.85 12.86 -5.61
CA ASN A 118 3.51 13.17 -5.13
C ASN A 118 3.50 13.54 -3.64
N PRO A 119 4.06 12.70 -2.75
CA PRO A 119 4.05 13.04 -1.33
C PRO A 119 4.88 14.31 -1.03
N TYR A 120 5.93 14.63 -1.80
CA TYR A 120 6.66 15.91 -1.76
C TYR A 120 5.74 17.15 -1.83
N PHE A 121 4.84 17.19 -2.83
CA PHE A 121 3.94 18.32 -3.00
C PHE A 121 2.74 18.27 -2.05
N LEU A 122 2.19 17.08 -1.82
CA LEU A 122 1.02 16.92 -0.95
C LEU A 122 1.36 17.30 0.49
N ALA A 123 2.57 16.99 0.98
CA ALA A 123 2.99 17.34 2.32
C ALA A 123 2.97 18.85 2.54
N SER A 124 3.59 19.59 1.62
CA SER A 124 3.63 21.06 1.62
C SER A 124 2.25 21.70 1.65
N LYS A 125 1.26 21.06 1.01
CA LYS A 125 -0.12 21.55 0.91
C LYS A 125 -0.97 21.20 2.12
N HIS A 126 -0.78 20.01 2.70
CA HIS A 126 -1.75 19.41 3.63
C HIS A 126 -1.25 19.28 5.08
N LEU A 127 0.04 19.40 5.34
CA LEU A 127 0.58 19.24 6.71
C LEU A 127 0.69 20.55 7.49
N VAL A 128 0.54 21.71 6.85
CA VAL A 128 0.65 23.02 7.51
C VAL A 128 -0.28 23.12 8.72
N SER A 129 -1.55 22.74 8.54
CA SER A 129 -2.55 22.77 9.63
C SER A 129 -2.24 21.80 10.78
N LEU A 130 -1.58 20.67 10.49
CA LEU A 130 -1.19 19.72 11.54
C LEU A 130 -0.05 20.28 12.40
N ILE A 131 0.87 21.04 11.82
CA ILE A 131 1.94 21.70 12.57
C ILE A 131 1.39 22.80 13.46
N GLU A 132 0.46 23.60 12.94
CA GLU A 132 -0.18 24.69 13.67
C GLU A 132 -0.94 24.15 14.90
N ALA A 133 -1.51 22.95 14.80
CA ALA A 133 -2.09 22.25 15.93
C ALA A 133 -1.05 21.82 16.99
N GLY A 134 0.21 21.59 16.59
CA GLY A 134 1.34 21.41 17.52
C GLY A 134 1.37 20.07 18.27
N ASN A 135 0.56 19.08 17.86
CA ASN A 135 0.33 17.87 18.65
C ASN A 135 1.25 16.69 18.33
N SER A 136 2.28 16.89 17.49
CA SER A 136 3.25 15.82 17.21
C SER A 136 4.02 15.42 18.47
N PRO A 137 4.04 14.13 18.88
CA PRO A 137 4.71 13.67 20.09
C PRO A 137 6.22 13.98 20.18
N ASN A 138 6.87 14.18 19.03
CA ASN A 138 8.31 14.44 18.92
C ASN A 138 8.64 15.54 17.89
N GLY A 139 7.65 16.36 17.53
CA GLY A 139 7.79 17.42 16.52
C GLY A 139 7.98 16.91 15.08
N GLN A 140 7.90 15.61 14.82
CA GLN A 140 7.97 15.05 13.47
C GLN A 140 6.61 15.08 12.79
N TYR A 141 6.58 15.47 11.53
CA TYR A 141 5.40 15.45 10.67
C TYR A 141 5.75 14.80 9.34
N GLY A 142 4.81 14.05 8.77
CA GLY A 142 5.08 13.39 7.51
C GLY A 142 3.85 12.95 6.73
N LEU A 143 4.09 12.56 5.48
CA LEU A 143 3.07 12.10 4.56
C LEU A 143 3.53 10.87 3.79
N VAL A 144 2.68 9.85 3.74
CA VAL A 144 2.91 8.64 2.93
C VAL A 144 1.81 8.47 1.90
N ALA A 145 2.18 8.39 0.61
CA ALA A 145 1.24 8.25 -0.49
C ALA A 145 1.23 6.81 -1.08
N TYR A 146 0.07 6.17 -1.18
CA TYR A 146 -0.10 4.76 -1.56
C TYR A 146 -0.79 4.56 -2.93
N HIS A 147 -0.34 5.26 -3.97
CA HIS A 147 -0.81 5.02 -5.35
C HIS A 147 0.33 4.60 -6.29
N GLY A 148 1.51 5.24 -6.17
CA GLY A 148 2.65 4.93 -7.04
C GLY A 148 3.40 3.64 -6.66
N HIS A 149 3.24 3.17 -5.41
CA HIS A 149 3.95 2.02 -4.83
C HIS A 149 5.48 2.02 -5.03
N GLY A 150 6.10 3.18 -5.20
CA GLY A 150 7.49 3.31 -5.63
C GLY A 150 8.52 3.08 -4.52
N GLY A 151 8.10 3.15 -3.25
CA GLY A 151 9.01 3.06 -2.11
C GLY A 151 10.10 4.14 -2.08
N GLY A 152 9.87 5.32 -2.68
CA GLY A 152 10.76 6.47 -2.53
C GLY A 152 10.58 7.15 -1.17
N GLU A 153 11.59 7.90 -0.73
CA GLU A 153 11.48 8.78 0.44
C GLU A 153 12.25 10.09 0.22
N GLY A 154 11.99 11.07 1.07
CA GLY A 154 12.72 12.32 1.11
C GLY A 154 12.06 13.29 2.07
N THR A 155 12.21 14.57 1.77
CA THR A 155 11.50 15.66 2.44
C THR A 155 10.68 16.48 1.44
N ASP A 156 9.70 17.24 1.92
CA ASP A 156 8.93 18.17 1.11
C ASP A 156 9.77 19.38 0.61
N ILE A 157 9.15 20.32 -0.11
CA ILE A 157 9.85 21.51 -0.65
C ILE A 157 10.49 22.38 0.42
N SER A 158 9.89 22.44 1.61
CA SER A 158 10.40 23.22 2.73
C SER A 158 11.47 22.48 3.53
N SER A 159 11.71 21.20 3.22
CA SER A 159 12.55 20.30 4.01
C SER A 159 12.10 20.10 5.46
N ARG A 160 10.82 20.36 5.76
CA ARG A 160 10.25 20.25 7.12
C ARG A 160 9.50 18.96 7.35
N PHE A 161 8.97 18.34 6.30
CA PHE A 161 8.13 17.13 6.41
C PHE A 161 8.82 15.94 5.80
N GLN A 162 8.76 14.82 6.50
CA GLN A 162 9.17 13.54 5.94
C GLN A 162 8.13 13.08 4.92
N VAL A 163 8.58 12.64 3.75
CA VAL A 163 7.68 12.16 2.69
C VAL A 163 8.11 10.79 2.21
N ALA A 164 7.14 9.94 1.87
CA ALA A 164 7.42 8.65 1.27
C ALA A 164 6.32 8.17 0.32
N ASP A 165 6.70 7.39 -0.69
CA ASP A 165 5.74 6.54 -1.39
C ASP A 165 5.58 5.24 -0.62
N GLY A 166 4.33 4.87 -0.34
CA GLY A 166 3.98 3.55 0.15
C GLY A 166 4.53 2.42 -0.73
N MET A 167 4.59 1.22 -0.17
CA MET A 167 4.92 0.00 -0.90
C MET A 167 3.68 -0.91 -0.95
N GLY A 168 3.76 -2.01 -1.69
CA GLY A 168 2.66 -2.96 -1.83
C GLY A 168 2.95 -4.34 -1.22
N LEU A 169 1.95 -4.98 -0.63
CA LEU A 169 2.01 -6.40 -0.26
C LEU A 169 1.53 -7.29 -1.40
N PHE A 170 2.08 -7.06 -2.60
CA PHE A 170 1.71 -7.78 -3.82
C PHE A 170 2.94 -8.12 -4.65
N GLU A 171 2.73 -8.93 -5.69
CA GLU A 171 3.74 -9.33 -6.67
C GLU A 171 3.52 -8.54 -7.98
N PRO A 172 4.31 -7.50 -8.29
CA PRO A 172 4.10 -6.64 -9.46
C PRO A 172 4.00 -7.39 -10.80
N GLN A 173 4.74 -8.49 -10.92
CA GLN A 173 4.79 -9.36 -12.09
C GLN A 173 3.48 -10.12 -12.34
N LEU A 174 2.55 -10.15 -11.39
CA LEU A 174 1.24 -10.76 -11.58
C LEU A 174 0.21 -9.79 -12.18
N PHE A 175 0.53 -8.50 -12.29
CA PHE A 175 -0.38 -7.50 -12.80
C PHE A 175 -0.27 -7.36 -14.32
N ASN A 176 -1.36 -7.67 -15.01
CA ASN A 176 -1.44 -7.69 -16.48
C ASN A 176 -0.92 -6.40 -17.14
N TYR A 177 -1.29 -5.24 -16.62
CA TYR A 177 -0.87 -3.97 -17.23
C TYR A 177 0.61 -3.65 -17.02
N TYR A 178 1.23 -4.22 -15.98
CA TYR A 178 2.64 -4.06 -15.69
C TYR A 178 3.48 -4.95 -16.61
N VAL A 179 3.03 -6.18 -16.90
CA VAL A 179 3.80 -7.15 -17.70
C VAL A 179 3.49 -7.16 -19.20
N LYS A 180 2.27 -6.79 -19.62
CA LYS A 180 1.85 -6.93 -21.04
C LYS A 180 2.22 -5.76 -21.94
N LYS A 181 2.67 -4.63 -21.37
CA LYS A 181 2.96 -3.42 -22.14
C LYS A 181 4.34 -2.89 -21.78
N MET A 182 5.17 -2.65 -22.80
CA MET A 182 6.29 -1.73 -22.64
C MET A 182 5.72 -0.37 -22.27
N ASN A 183 6.01 0.05 -21.06
CA ASN A 183 5.59 1.32 -20.55
C ASN A 183 6.71 1.94 -19.75
N THR A 184 6.42 3.14 -19.30
CA THR A 184 7.41 4.07 -18.79
C THR A 184 7.11 4.33 -17.29
N ALA A 185 6.12 3.61 -16.74
CA ALA A 185 5.70 3.69 -15.36
C ALA A 185 6.82 3.21 -14.42
N PRO A 186 6.90 3.77 -13.20
CA PRO A 186 7.91 3.39 -12.23
C PRO A 186 7.70 1.94 -11.78
N ALA A 187 8.80 1.29 -11.40
CA ALA A 187 8.72 -0.04 -10.85
C ALA A 187 8.07 -0.04 -9.47
N TRP A 188 7.05 -0.88 -9.30
CA TRP A 188 6.44 -1.07 -8.00
C TRP A 188 7.36 -1.84 -7.06
N ARG A 189 7.33 -1.46 -5.78
CA ARG A 189 8.14 -2.05 -4.72
C ARG A 189 7.27 -2.84 -3.77
N LYS A 190 7.62 -4.12 -3.63
CA LYS A 190 7.03 -4.99 -2.60
C LYS A 190 7.58 -4.62 -1.23
N GLY A 191 6.72 -4.48 -0.24
CA GLY A 191 7.09 -4.16 1.13
C GLY A 191 5.95 -3.53 1.91
N PHE A 192 6.24 -3.06 3.11
CA PHE A 192 5.32 -2.31 3.95
C PHE A 192 6.07 -1.29 4.81
N MET A 193 5.33 -0.48 5.54
CA MET A 193 5.88 0.51 6.47
C MET A 193 5.29 0.32 7.85
N ILE A 194 6.05 0.69 8.88
CA ILE A 194 5.59 0.76 10.26
C ILE A 194 5.88 2.16 10.79
N LEU A 195 4.84 2.83 11.28
CA LEU A 195 4.99 4.02 12.10
C LEU A 195 5.10 3.59 13.57
N ARG A 196 6.24 3.85 14.20
CA ARG A 196 6.49 3.51 15.61
C ARG A 196 7.17 4.66 16.31
N ASN A 197 6.67 5.05 17.49
CA ASN A 197 7.16 6.20 18.24
C ASN A 197 7.25 7.47 17.38
N ASN A 198 6.28 7.64 16.48
CA ASN A 198 6.21 8.71 15.50
C ASN A 198 7.37 8.79 14.49
N TYR A 199 8.09 7.68 14.28
CA TYR A 199 9.08 7.51 13.22
C TYR A 199 8.62 6.48 12.20
N LEU A 200 8.83 6.78 10.91
CA LEU A 200 8.50 5.89 9.81
C LEU A 200 9.65 4.93 9.53
N TYR A 201 9.39 3.64 9.71
CA TYR A 201 10.29 2.55 9.37
C TYR A 201 9.78 1.85 8.12
N ARG A 202 10.68 1.60 7.18
CA ARG A 202 10.36 0.96 5.90
C ARG A 202 10.90 -0.44 5.85
N PHE A 203 10.11 -1.35 5.26
CA PHE A 203 10.48 -2.74 5.05
C PHE A 203 10.33 -3.15 3.59
N PRO A 204 11.22 -2.67 2.69
CA PRO A 204 11.27 -3.17 1.33
C PRO A 204 11.65 -4.65 1.34
N PHE A 205 10.96 -5.45 0.54
CA PHE A 205 11.16 -6.90 0.53
C PHE A 205 12.57 -7.32 0.13
N SER A 206 13.21 -6.55 -0.76
CA SER A 206 14.55 -6.83 -1.27
C SER A 206 15.70 -6.54 -0.30
N THR A 207 15.47 -5.74 0.75
CA THR A 207 16.54 -5.28 1.66
C THR A 207 16.25 -5.54 3.13
N THR A 208 15.07 -6.07 3.46
CA THR A 208 14.72 -6.42 4.83
C THR A 208 15.36 -7.76 5.20
N ASP A 209 16.02 -7.82 6.36
CA ASP A 209 16.53 -9.07 6.93
C ASP A 209 15.37 -9.94 7.47
N TRP A 210 14.76 -10.72 6.58
CA TRP A 210 13.63 -11.56 6.93
C TRP A 210 13.99 -12.67 7.91
N ASP A 211 15.24 -13.15 7.92
CA ASP A 211 15.71 -14.18 8.86
C ASP A 211 15.66 -13.68 10.30
N PHE A 212 16.18 -12.47 10.53
CA PHE A 212 16.07 -11.79 11.82
C PHE A 212 14.60 -11.61 12.24
N TRP A 213 13.74 -11.16 11.32
CA TRP A 213 12.36 -10.80 11.65
C TRP A 213 11.44 -11.98 11.85
N LEU A 214 11.58 -13.03 11.03
CA LEU A 214 10.79 -14.25 11.12
C LEU A 214 11.35 -15.18 12.20
N GLY A 215 12.61 -15.00 12.61
CA GLY A 215 13.26 -15.84 13.60
C GLY A 215 13.48 -17.22 13.01
N SER A 216 14.49 -17.34 12.15
CA SER A 216 14.92 -18.65 11.66
C SER A 216 15.39 -19.50 12.84
N SER A 217 14.51 -20.34 13.39
CA SER A 217 14.96 -21.65 13.85
C SER A 217 15.65 -22.28 12.66
N GLY A 218 16.94 -22.58 12.78
CA GLY A 218 17.70 -23.17 11.68
C GLY A 218 16.96 -24.36 11.10
N ASN A 219 16.46 -24.22 9.87
CA ASN A 219 16.44 -25.28 8.87
C ASN A 219 15.97 -24.78 7.51
N GLU A 220 16.71 -25.24 6.50
CA GLU A 220 16.41 -25.24 5.07
C GLU A 220 16.55 -23.93 4.28
N LYS A 221 17.81 -23.70 3.90
CA LYS A 221 18.29 -23.10 2.65
C LYS A 221 17.21 -23.02 1.53
N ALA A 222 16.55 -21.87 1.41
CA ALA A 222 16.11 -21.38 0.11
C ALA A 222 17.31 -20.76 -0.63
N LYS A 223 18.28 -21.59 -1.03
CA LYS A 223 19.29 -21.19 -2.02
C LYS A 223 18.67 -21.24 -3.42
N SER A 224 17.90 -20.22 -3.80
CA SER A 224 17.76 -19.91 -5.22
C SER A 224 19.05 -19.23 -5.67
N LYS A 225 20.00 -20.02 -6.20
CA LYS A 225 21.13 -19.44 -6.95
C LYS A 225 20.55 -18.65 -8.13
N PRO A 226 21.01 -17.43 -8.41
CA PRO A 226 20.71 -16.81 -9.70
C PRO A 226 21.32 -17.69 -10.80
N SER A 227 20.51 -18.13 -11.75
CA SER A 227 21.02 -18.79 -12.96
C SER A 227 21.95 -17.80 -13.66
N LYS A 228 23.23 -18.16 -13.81
CA LYS A 228 24.12 -17.44 -14.72
C LYS A 228 23.50 -17.49 -16.11
N ALA A 229 22.95 -16.38 -16.57
CA ALA A 229 22.65 -16.19 -17.98
C ALA A 229 23.97 -16.39 -18.74
N LYS A 230 24.05 -17.44 -19.56
CA LYS A 230 25.11 -17.57 -20.56
C LYS A 230 25.01 -16.33 -21.46
N ARG A 231 26.05 -15.48 -21.43
CA ARG A 231 26.28 -14.52 -22.52
C ARG A 231 26.43 -15.34 -23.79
N VAL A 232 25.40 -15.32 -24.63
CA VAL A 232 25.56 -15.70 -26.04
C VAL A 232 26.36 -14.56 -26.64
N GLY A 233 27.61 -14.85 -27.00
CA GLY A 233 28.48 -13.89 -27.67
C GLY A 233 27.85 -13.50 -29.00
N LEU A 234 27.58 -12.22 -29.19
CA LEU A 234 27.50 -11.64 -30.51
C LEU A 234 28.94 -11.47 -30.98
N HIS A 235 29.30 -12.30 -31.97
CA HIS A 235 30.52 -12.13 -32.75
C HIS A 235 30.35 -10.94 -33.74
N PRO A 236 31.48 -10.36 -34.18
CA PRO A 236 31.61 -8.96 -34.65
C PRO A 236 30.78 -8.58 -35.87
#